data_AF-A0A0C2ZRK5-F1
#
_entry.id   AF-A0A0C2ZRK5-F1
#
_cell.length_a   1.000
_cell.length_b   1.000
_cell.length_c   1.000
_cell.angle_alpha   90.00
_cell.angle_beta   90.00
_cell.angle_gamma   90.00
#
_symmetry.space_group_name_H-M   'P 1'
#
loop_
_entity.id
_entity.type
_entity.pdbx_description
1 polymer ?
#
loop_
_entity_poly.entity_id
_entity_poly.type
_entity_poly.pdbx_seq_one_letter_code
_entity_poly.pdbx_strand_id
1 'polypeptide(L)'
;MSTAEISEGSPQERRTPDAQAFIDMQASPEFQELRTRLRKFVFPITAFFLLWYAVYVVLATYAHDFMATKVLGNINLGIILGLGQFVTTFAITAWYVKFAGRELDPRSAAIREELEGPAQ
;
A
#
# COMPACT_ATOMS: atom_id res chain seq x y z
N MET A 1 24.75 -48.97 -29.59
CA MET A 1 24.10 -47.67 -29.85
C MET A 1 23.04 -47.49 -28.76
N SER A 2 23.48 -47.37 -27.51
CA SER A 2 23.57 -46.15 -26.70
C SER A 2 22.20 -45.54 -26.38
N THR A 3 21.61 -46.07 -25.32
CA THR A 3 20.67 -45.38 -24.42
C THR A 3 21.19 -43.96 -24.19
N ALA A 4 20.56 -42.97 -24.83
CA ALA A 4 20.80 -41.58 -24.47
C ALA A 4 20.16 -41.37 -23.11
N GLU A 5 21.00 -41.31 -22.09
CA GLU A 5 20.64 -40.94 -20.74
C GLU A 5 19.93 -39.58 -20.80
N ILE A 6 18.62 -39.61 -20.57
CA ILE A 6 17.91 -38.41 -20.14
C ILE A 6 18.53 -38.11 -18.78
N SER A 7 19.51 -37.21 -18.78
CA SER A 7 20.05 -36.61 -17.57
C SER A 7 18.86 -36.03 -16.82
N GLU A 8 18.39 -36.76 -15.82
CA GLU A 8 17.47 -36.29 -14.81
C GLU A 8 18.21 -35.18 -14.05
N GLY A 9 18.18 -33.98 -14.61
CA GLY A 9 18.45 -32.76 -13.86
C GLY A 9 17.44 -32.75 -12.72
N SER A 10 17.91 -33.14 -11.53
CA SER A 10 17.21 -33.12 -10.27
C SER A 10 16.24 -31.92 -10.23
N PRO A 11 14.94 -32.12 -9.91
CA PRO A 11 14.05 -30.99 -9.69
C PRO A 11 14.76 -30.08 -8.69
N GLN A 12 15.14 -28.87 -9.12
CA GLN A 12 15.63 -27.89 -8.17
C GLN A 12 14.47 -27.66 -7.21
N GLU A 13 14.58 -28.30 -6.06
CA GLU A 13 13.64 -28.18 -4.96
C GLU A 13 13.72 -26.73 -4.53
N ARG A 14 12.81 -25.92 -5.08
CA ARG A 14 12.67 -24.50 -4.74
C ARG A 14 12.60 -24.44 -3.24
N ARG A 15 13.67 -23.94 -2.61
CA ARG A 15 13.82 -23.84 -1.16
C ARG A 15 12.61 -23.07 -0.65
N THR A 16 11.60 -23.76 -0.13
CA THR A 16 10.43 -23.12 0.46
C THR A 16 10.95 -22.52 1.76
N PRO A 17 10.98 -21.19 1.91
CA PRO A 17 11.58 -20.58 3.08
C PRO A 17 10.87 -21.12 4.32
N ASP A 18 11.62 -21.65 5.29
CA ASP A 18 11.04 -22.09 6.54
C ASP A 18 10.55 -20.88 7.34
N ALA A 19 9.67 -21.10 8.31
CA ALA A 19 9.12 -20.04 9.15
C ALA A 19 10.20 -19.23 9.89
N GLN A 20 11.39 -19.81 10.09
CA GLN A 20 12.49 -19.19 10.81
C GLN A 20 13.31 -18.24 9.93
N ALA A 21 13.51 -18.59 8.66
CA ALA A 21 14.05 -17.71 7.64
C ALA A 21 13.17 -16.45 7.46
N PHE A 22 11.85 -16.57 7.58
CA PHE A 22 10.95 -15.40 7.59
C PHE A 22 11.13 -14.51 8.83
N ILE A 23 11.38 -15.09 10.00
CA ILE A 23 11.58 -14.36 11.25
C ILE A 23 12.93 -13.64 11.23
N ASP A 24 14.00 -14.31 10.78
CA ASP A 24 15.34 -13.73 10.63
C ASP A 24 15.33 -12.58 9.60
N MET A 25 14.60 -12.76 8.49
CA MET A 25 14.40 -11.71 7.48
C MET A 25 13.61 -10.52 8.02
N GLN A 26 12.57 -10.73 8.85
CA GLN A 26 11.83 -9.64 9.51
C GLN A 26 12.68 -8.87 10.54
N ALA A 27 13.61 -9.56 11.21
CA ALA A 27 14.52 -8.97 12.17
C ALA A 27 15.66 -8.19 11.49
N SER A 28 15.89 -8.41 10.19
CA SER A 28 16.94 -7.73 9.44
C SER A 28 16.76 -6.19 9.42
N PRO A 29 17.86 -5.42 9.40
CA PRO A 29 17.81 -3.95 9.37
C PRO A 29 17.07 -3.41 8.14
N GLU A 30 17.21 -4.07 6.99
CA GLU A 30 16.58 -3.66 5.73
C GLU A 30 15.05 -3.75 5.80
N PHE A 31 14.52 -4.78 6.45
CA PHE A 31 13.08 -4.97 6.60
C PHE A 31 12.48 -3.95 7.58
N GLN A 32 13.20 -3.63 8.66
CA GLN A 32 12.79 -2.59 9.61
C GLN A 32 12.82 -1.18 8.99
N GLU A 33 13.79 -0.91 8.12
CA GLU A 33 13.87 0.37 7.41
C GLU A 33 12.68 0.53 6.44
N LEU A 34 12.34 -0.53 5.69
CA LEU A 34 11.17 -0.55 4.82
C LEU A 34 9.86 -0.34 5.61
N ARG A 35 9.71 -1.05 6.73
CA ARG A 35 8.56 -0.89 7.64
C ARG A 35 8.47 0.53 8.19
N THR A 36 9.60 1.13 8.55
CA THR A 36 9.65 2.50 9.10
C THR A 36 9.27 3.53 8.05
N ARG A 37 9.74 3.38 6.79
CA ARG A 37 9.34 4.25 5.67
C ARG A 37 7.84 4.15 5.39
N LEU A 38 7.30 2.93 5.33
CA LEU A 38 5.86 2.71 5.16
C LEU A 38 5.06 3.36 6.30
N ARG A 39 5.46 3.15 7.55
CA ARG A 39 4.77 3.73 8.71
C ARG A 39 4.83 5.25 8.72
N LYS A 40 5.98 5.84 8.41
CA LYS A 40 6.13 7.31 8.32
C LYS A 40 5.26 7.91 7.22
N PHE A 41 4.87 7.14 6.22
CA PHE A 41 3.93 7.56 5.18
C PHE A 41 2.47 7.35 5.60
N VAL A 42 2.11 6.13 6.04
CA VAL A 42 0.71 5.75 6.30
C VAL A 42 0.16 6.42 7.56
N PHE A 43 0.91 6.48 8.66
CA PHE A 43 0.41 7.02 9.93
C PHE A 43 -0.08 8.48 9.83
N PRO A 44 0.68 9.42 9.23
CA PRO A 44 0.20 10.79 9.06
C PRO A 44 -1.06 10.87 8.19
N ILE A 45 -1.14 10.07 7.13
CA ILE A 45 -2.30 10.07 6.21
C ILE A 45 -3.54 9.54 6.93
N THR A 46 -3.41 8.45 7.68
CA THR A 46 -4.51 7.92 8.50
C THR A 46 -4.96 8.92 9.55
N ALA A 47 -4.03 9.57 10.25
CA ALA A 47 -4.35 10.59 11.25
C ALA A 47 -5.10 11.78 10.62
N PHE A 48 -4.64 12.25 9.45
CA PHE A 48 -5.33 13.29 8.69
C PHE A 48 -6.76 12.86 8.30
N PHE A 49 -6.92 11.64 7.77
CA PHE A 49 -8.22 11.13 7.36
C PHE A 49 -9.20 11.03 8.54
N LEU A 50 -8.74 10.51 9.69
CA LEU A 50 -9.56 10.42 10.89
C LEU A 50 -9.97 11.80 11.42
N LEU A 51 -9.04 12.77 11.42
CA LEU A 51 -9.34 14.13 11.83
C LEU A 51 -10.35 14.79 10.89
N TRP A 52 -10.17 14.63 9.58
CA TRP A 52 -11.09 15.12 8.56
C TRP A 52 -12.49 14.52 8.67
N TYR A 53 -12.58 13.21 8.92
CA TYR A 53 -13.84 12.53 9.20
C TYR A 53 -14.51 13.07 10.47
N ALA A 54 -13.75 13.23 11.56
CA ALA A 54 -14.27 13.77 12.81
C ALA A 54 -14.81 15.19 12.66
N VAL A 55 -14.09 16.05 11.91
CA VAL A 55 -14.55 17.41 11.57
C VAL A 55 -15.89 17.36 10.83
N TYR A 56 -16.02 16.47 9.84
CA TYR A 56 -17.28 16.29 9.12
C TYR A 56 -18.42 15.88 10.06
N VAL A 57 -18.19 14.90 10.95
CA VAL A 57 -19.20 14.45 11.92
C VAL A 57 -19.62 15.60 12.85
N VAL A 58 -18.66 16.33 13.41
CA VAL A 58 -18.94 17.47 14.29
C VAL A 58 -19.76 18.55 13.57
N LEU A 59 -19.40 18.90 12.33
CA LEU A 59 -20.17 19.85 11.52
C LEU A 59 -21.58 19.32 11.22
N ALA A 60 -21.71 18.04 10.89
CA ALA A 60 -22.99 17.41 10.59
C ALA A 60 -23.94 17.37 11.81
N THR A 61 -23.39 17.25 13.03
CA THR A 61 -24.18 17.13 14.26
C THR A 61 -24.48 18.47 14.91
N TYR A 62 -23.58 19.46 14.84
CA TYR A 62 -23.73 20.71 15.56
C TYR A 62 -23.95 21.93 14.66
N ALA A 63 -23.51 21.88 13.41
CA ALA A 63 -23.55 23.02 12.48
C ALA A 63 -24.52 22.77 11.32
N HIS A 64 -25.77 22.41 11.64
CA HIS A 64 -26.80 22.10 10.64
C HIS A 64 -27.02 23.23 9.63
N ASP A 65 -27.07 24.49 10.08
CA ASP A 65 -27.25 25.65 9.20
C ASP A 65 -26.07 25.85 8.23
N PHE A 66 -24.85 25.61 8.71
CA PHE A 66 -23.65 25.62 7.87
C PHE A 66 -23.71 24.51 6.82
N MET A 67 -24.06 23.29 7.24
CA MET A 67 -24.19 22.14 6.33
C MET A 67 -25.33 22.31 5.31
N ALA A 68 -26.39 23.03 5.67
CA ALA A 68 -27.52 23.35 4.80
C ALA A 68 -27.24 24.51 3.84
N THR A 69 -26.12 25.22 3.98
CA THR A 69 -25.76 26.36 3.12
C THR A 69 -25.63 25.89 1.67
N LYS A 70 -26.49 26.44 0.81
CA LYS A 70 -26.58 26.09 -0.61
C LYS A 70 -25.43 26.74 -1.39
N VAL A 71 -24.79 25.96 -2.23
CA VAL A 71 -23.67 26.39 -3.08
C VAL A 71 -24.08 26.46 -4.54
N LEU A 72 -24.81 25.45 -5.04
CA LEU A 72 -25.33 25.42 -6.41
C LEU A 72 -26.69 24.73 -6.45
N GLY A 73 -27.75 25.51 -6.65
CA GLY A 73 -29.13 24.99 -6.68
C GLY A 73 -29.47 24.22 -5.40
N ASN A 74 -29.66 22.90 -5.52
CA ASN A 74 -29.97 22.00 -4.40
C ASN A 74 -28.73 21.36 -3.75
N ILE A 75 -27.53 21.68 -4.23
CA ILE A 75 -26.28 21.20 -3.64
C ILE A 75 -25.89 22.12 -2.48
N ASN A 76 -25.75 21.54 -1.28
CA ASN A 76 -25.29 22.24 -0.08
C ASN A 76 -23.88 21.79 0.33
N LEU A 77 -23.30 22.54 1.26
CA LEU A 77 -21.98 22.24 1.83
C LEU A 77 -21.90 20.84 2.43
N GLY A 78 -22.96 20.35 3.06
CA GLY A 78 -22.99 18.99 3.61
C GLY A 78 -22.80 17.91 2.55
N ILE A 79 -23.47 18.03 1.40
CA ILE A 79 -23.30 17.13 0.25
C ILE A 79 -21.87 17.21 -0.29
N ILE A 80 -21.32 18.42 -0.43
CA ILE A 80 -19.96 18.61 -0.94
C ILE A 80 -18.93 17.99 -0.01
N LEU A 81 -19.02 18.26 1.29
CA LEU A 81 -18.10 17.71 2.30
C LEU A 81 -18.24 16.19 2.41
N GLY A 82 -19.47 15.68 2.37
CA GLY A 82 -19.74 14.24 2.34
C GLY A 82 -19.16 13.55 1.11
N LEU A 83 -19.33 14.12 -0.08
CA LEU A 83 -18.70 13.61 -1.31
C LEU A 83 -17.16 13.73 -1.23
N GLY A 84 -16.66 14.80 -0.62
CA GLY A 84 -15.25 15.00 -0.33
C GLY A 84 -14.63 13.87 0.50
N GLN A 85 -15.38 13.22 1.40
CA GLN A 85 -14.91 12.02 2.12
C GLN A 85 -14.57 10.86 1.16
N PHE A 86 -15.45 10.62 0.17
CA PHE A 86 -15.22 9.58 -0.83
C PHE A 86 -14.02 9.92 -1.72
N VAL A 87 -13.96 11.16 -2.23
CA VAL A 87 -12.84 11.62 -3.05
C VAL A 87 -11.52 11.50 -2.29
N THR A 88 -11.49 11.86 -1.01
CA THR A 88 -10.28 11.75 -0.18
C THR A 88 -9.86 10.30 -0.02
N THR A 89 -10.80 9.38 0.21
CA THR A 89 -10.51 7.93 0.31
C THR A 89 -9.87 7.39 -0.97
N PHE A 90 -10.42 7.74 -2.13
CA PHE A 90 -9.85 7.34 -3.42
C PHE A 90 -8.50 8.00 -3.66
N ALA A 91 -8.34 9.28 -3.31
CA ALA A 91 -7.08 10.01 -3.45
C ALA A 91 -5.96 9.39 -2.60
N ILE A 92 -6.27 9.01 -1.35
CA ILE A 92 -5.34 8.32 -0.46
C ILE A 92 -4.91 6.97 -1.07
N THR A 93 -5.87 6.17 -1.54
CA THR A 93 -5.59 4.88 -2.17
C THR A 93 -4.75 5.05 -3.44
N ALA A 94 -5.10 5.98 -4.32
CA ALA A 94 -4.36 6.26 -5.55
C ALA A 94 -2.95 6.77 -5.27
N TRP A 95 -2.79 7.64 -4.27
CA TRP A 95 -1.48 8.12 -3.84
C TRP A 95 -0.64 6.98 -3.25
N TYR A 96 -1.23 6.10 -2.44
CA TYR A 96 -0.57 4.89 -1.96
C TYR A 96 -0.10 4.00 -3.11
N VAL A 97 -0.96 3.70 -4.09
CA VAL A 97 -0.58 2.88 -5.26
C VAL A 97 0.57 3.54 -6.04
N LYS A 98 0.54 4.86 -6.21
CA LYS A 98 1.62 5.61 -6.87
C LYS A 98 2.91 5.62 -6.07
N PHE A 99 2.83 5.71 -4.74
CA PHE A 99 4.00 5.62 -3.84
C PHE A 99 4.59 4.20 -3.87
N ALA A 100 3.73 3.19 -3.79
CA ALA A 100 4.09 1.78 -3.93
C ALA A 100 4.76 1.53 -5.29
N GLY A 101 4.21 1.99 -6.41
CA GLY A 101 4.85 1.88 -7.72
C GLY A 101 6.22 2.57 -7.76
N ARG A 102 6.35 3.78 -7.23
CA ARG A 102 7.64 4.51 -7.27
C ARG A 102 8.73 3.96 -6.35
N GLU A 103 8.35 3.43 -5.19
CA GLU A 103 9.30 2.93 -4.18
C GLU A 103 9.53 1.41 -4.30
N LEU A 104 8.53 0.65 -4.78
CA LEU A 104 8.59 -0.80 -4.94
C LEU A 104 8.97 -1.23 -6.35
N ASP A 105 8.68 -0.50 -7.43
CA ASP A 105 9.10 -0.93 -8.80
C ASP A 105 10.63 -1.06 -8.96
N PRO A 106 11.49 -0.11 -8.50
CA PRO A 106 12.94 -0.30 -8.61
C PRO A 106 13.45 -1.45 -7.72
N ARG A 107 12.81 -1.72 -6.58
CA ARG A 107 13.19 -2.84 -5.70
C ARG A 107 12.66 -4.18 -6.19
N SER A 108 11.48 -4.22 -6.78
CA SER A 108 10.89 -5.44 -7.35
C SER A 108 11.55 -5.80 -8.68
N ALA A 109 12.02 -4.83 -9.47
CA ALA A 109 12.91 -5.09 -10.60
C ALA A 109 14.25 -5.70 -10.13
N ALA A 110 14.91 -5.12 -9.13
CA ALA A 110 16.19 -5.63 -8.61
C ALA A 110 16.08 -7.03 -7.98
N ILE A 111 15.04 -7.27 -7.16
CA ILE A 111 14.82 -8.58 -6.51
C ILE A 111 14.40 -9.63 -7.53
N ARG A 112 13.65 -9.26 -8.57
CA ARG A 112 13.27 -10.18 -9.65
C ARG A 112 14.45 -10.51 -10.55
N GLU A 113 15.39 -9.59 -10.76
CA GLU A 113 16.65 -9.86 -11.45
C GLU A 113 17.60 -10.72 -10.62
N GLU A 114 17.58 -10.60 -9.29
CA GLU A 114 18.34 -11.46 -8.37
C GLU A 114 17.71 -12.86 -8.20
N LEU A 115 16.38 -12.99 -8.32
CA LEU A 115 15.65 -14.27 -8.22
C LEU A 115 15.44 -15.00 -9.55
N GLU A 116 15.30 -14.29 -10.69
CA GLU A 116 15.14 -14.85 -12.04
C GLU A 116 16.44 -14.75 -12.87
N GLY A 117 17.49 -14.17 -12.31
CA GLY A 117 18.79 -14.05 -12.96
C GLY A 117 19.44 -15.41 -13.20
N PRO A 118 20.17 -15.58 -14.32
CA PRO A 118 20.81 -16.86 -14.63
C PRO A 118 21.79 -17.23 -13.52
N ALA A 119 21.63 -18.44 -12.98
CA ALA A 119 22.56 -19.01 -12.02
C ALA A 119 23.98 -19.00 -12.61
N GLN A 120 24.88 -18.26 -11.97
CA GLN A 120 26.32 -18.37 -12.22
C GLN A 120 26.87 -19.61 -11.53
#